data_AF-A0A147BKZ5-F1
#
_entry.id   AF-A0A147BKZ5-F1
#
_cell.length_a   1.000
_cell.length_b   1.000
_cell.length_c   1.000
_cell.angle_alpha   90.00
_cell.angle_beta   90.00
_cell.angle_gamma   90.00
#
_symmetry.space_group_name_H-M   'P 1'
#
loop_
_entity.id
_entity.type
_entity.pdbx_description
1 polymer ?
#
loop_
_entity_poly.entity_id
_entity_poly.type
_entity_poly.pdbx_seq_one_letter_code
_entity_poly.pdbx_strand_id
1 'polypeptide(L)' 'VVSRVVLLGATLLVFLHTARADKSAPQHRQPRSVCMPGFCKTVKCEEIEPNKCDGVVKYRASVCGCCPVCVKQLG' A
#
# COMPACT_ATOMS: atom_id res chain seq x y z
N VAL A 1 8.35 16.76 -39.74
CA VAL A 1 9.26 15.97 -38.87
C VAL A 1 8.97 16.14 -37.37
N VAL A 2 8.35 17.24 -36.91
CA VAL A 2 8.14 17.54 -35.47
C VAL A 2 6.98 16.77 -34.81
N SER A 3 6.04 16.20 -35.59
CA SER A 3 4.81 15.60 -35.05
C SER A 3 4.99 14.22 -34.40
N ARG A 4 5.94 13.39 -34.85
CA ARG A 4 6.16 12.04 -34.29
C ARG A 4 6.96 12.04 -32.98
N VAL A 5 7.81 13.04 -32.77
CA VAL A 5 8.67 13.14 -31.57
C VAL A 5 7.85 13.57 -30.35
N VAL A 6 6.87 14.46 -30.54
CA VAL A 6 5.97 14.93 -29.47
C VAL A 6 5.04 13.81 -28.98
N LEU A 7 4.52 12.98 -29.90
CA LEU A 7 3.69 11.83 -29.51
C LEU A 7 4.47 10.79 -28.69
N LEU A 8 5.73 10.52 -29.05
CA LEU A 8 6.59 9.59 -28.30
C LEU A 8 7.01 10.16 -26.93
N GLY A 9 7.24 11.47 -26.83
CA GLY A 9 7.54 12.14 -25.56
C GLY A 9 6.34 12.15 -24.60
N ALA A 10 5.13 12.37 -25.12
CA ALA A 10 3.91 12.36 -24.33
C ALA A 10 3.55 10.96 -23.80
N THR A 11 3.72 9.91 -24.62
CA THR A 11 3.49 8.54 -24.15
C THR A 11 4.49 8.15 -23.06
N LEU A 12 5.78 8.48 -23.21
CA LEU A 12 6.80 8.15 -22.19
C LEU A 12 6.47 8.80 -20.83
N LEU A 13 6.06 10.07 -20.84
CA LEU A 13 5.65 10.78 -19.62
C LEU A 13 4.40 10.16 -18.98
N VAL A 14 3.40 9.75 -19.77
CA VAL A 14 2.21 9.05 -19.25
C VAL A 14 2.60 7.72 -18.60
N PHE A 15 3.47 6.93 -19.25
CA PHE A 15 3.95 5.66 -18.69
C PHE A 15 4.74 5.85 -17.38
N LEU A 16 5.58 6.89 -17.28
CA LEU A 16 6.30 7.21 -16.04
C LEU A 16 5.37 7.60 -14.88
N HIS A 17 4.27 8.32 -15.14
CA HIS A 17 3.32 8.69 -14.09
C HIS A 17 2.45 7.52 -13.64
N THR A 18 2.14 6.56 -14.52
CA THR A 18 1.37 5.36 -14.17
C THR A 18 2.20 4.29 -13.44
N ALA A 19 3.52 4.41 -13.43
CA ALA A 19 4.43 3.46 -12.78
C ALA A 19 4.52 3.60 -11.26
N ARG A 20 3.65 4.41 -10.62
CA ARG A 20 3.39 4.29 -9.17
C ARG A 20 2.53 3.04 -8.94
N ALA A 21 3.19 1.88 -9.06
CA ALA A 21 2.69 0.62 -8.59
C ALA A 21 2.46 0.74 -7.08
N ASP A 22 1.19 0.89 -6.71
CA ASP A 22 0.71 0.75 -5.35
C ASP A 22 1.13 -0.64 -4.85
N LYS A 23 2.09 -0.68 -3.92
CA LYS A 23 2.49 -1.89 -3.18
C LYS A 23 1.37 -2.31 -2.22
N SER A 24 0.13 -2.41 -2.69
CA SER A 24 -0.90 -3.14 -1.96
C SER A 24 -0.56 -4.61 -2.06
N ALA A 25 0.18 -5.09 -1.05
CA ALA A 25 0.39 -6.50 -0.79
C ALA A 25 -0.93 -7.26 -0.98
N PRO A 26 -0.91 -8.49 -1.54
CA PRO A 26 -2.11 -9.27 -1.72
C PRO A 26 -2.81 -9.46 -0.37
N GLN A 27 -3.91 -8.73 -0.15
CA GLN A 27 -4.79 -8.99 0.99
C GLN A 27 -5.48 -10.33 0.74
N HIS A 28 -4.89 -11.38 1.30
CA HIS A 28 -5.62 -12.59 1.65
C HIS A 28 -6.80 -12.16 2.52
N ARG A 29 -8.00 -12.07 1.91
CA ARG A 29 -9.27 -11.93 2.61
C ARG A 29 -9.54 -13.23 3.37
N GLN A 30 -8.83 -13.44 4.47
CA GLN A 30 -9.25 -14.45 5.44
C GLN A 30 -10.53 -13.95 6.13
N PRO A 31 -11.51 -14.82 6.38
CA PRO A 31 -12.67 -14.47 7.18
C PRO A 31 -12.20 -13.96 8.54
N ARG A 32 -12.73 -12.79 8.95
CA ARG A 32 -12.36 -12.06 10.18
C ARG A 32 -12.57 -12.84 11.49
N SER A 33 -12.98 -14.10 11.46
CA SER A 33 -13.66 -14.71 12.60
C SER A 33 -12.75 -15.43 13.61
N VAL A 34 -11.55 -15.91 13.27
CA VAL A 34 -10.68 -16.54 14.27
C VAL A 34 -9.20 -16.30 14.00
N CYS A 35 -8.56 -15.58 14.91
CA CYS A 35 -7.11 -15.49 14.97
C CYS A 35 -6.59 -16.61 15.88
N MET A 36 -5.85 -17.55 15.30
CA MET A 36 -5.21 -18.62 16.07
C MET A 36 -4.29 -17.98 17.13
N PRO A 37 -4.28 -18.49 18.38
CA PRO A 37 -3.28 -18.09 19.36
C PRO A 37 -1.88 -18.20 18.77
N GLY A 38 -1.10 -17.12 18.86
CA GLY A 38 0.26 -17.08 18.31
C GLY A 38 0.38 -16.74 16.83
N PHE A 39 -0.71 -16.48 16.10
CA PHE A 39 -0.66 -16.04 14.70
C PHE A 39 0.29 -14.85 14.47
N CYS A 40 0.29 -13.87 15.38
CA CYS A 40 1.20 -12.72 15.25
C CYS A 40 2.69 -13.08 15.35
N LYS A 41 3.06 -14.25 15.88
CA LYS A 41 4.47 -14.70 15.93
C LYS A 41 5.03 -15.04 14.56
N THR A 42 4.17 -15.40 13.60
CA THR A 42 4.55 -15.72 12.22
C THR A 42 4.40 -14.54 11.27
N VAL A 43 3.82 -13.43 11.75
CA VAL A 43 3.61 -12.22 10.94
C VAL A 43 4.83 -11.31 11.08
N LYS A 44 5.40 -10.89 9.95
CA LYS A 44 6.40 -9.82 9.90
C LYS A 44 5.68 -8.50 9.61
N CYS A 45 5.83 -7.53 10.50
CA CYS A 45 5.26 -6.20 10.30
C CYS A 45 6.21 -5.33 9.49
N GLU A 46 5.64 -4.59 8.54
CA GLU A 46 6.39 -3.54 7.85
C GLU A 46 6.61 -2.35 8.78
N GLU A 47 7.79 -1.75 8.69
CA GLU A 47 8.08 -0.52 9.39
C GLU A 47 7.35 0.64 8.70
N ILE A 48 6.56 1.37 9.48
CA ILE A 48 5.85 2.55 9.00
C ILE A 48 6.64 3.77 9.42
N GLU A 49 7.26 4.44 8.46
CA GLU A 49 7.83 5.76 8.68
C GLU A 49 6.68 6.77 8.89
N PRO A 50 6.57 7.43 10.05
CA PRO A 50 5.47 8.34 10.34
C PRO A 50 5.37 9.47 9.31
N ASN A 51 6.51 9.94 8.82
CA ASN A 51 6.63 11.02 7.83
C ASN A 51 6.15 10.62 6.43
N LYS A 52 5.98 9.33 6.15
CA LYS A 52 5.47 8.80 4.87
C LYS A 52 4.01 8.34 4.96
N CYS A 53 3.39 8.42 6.15
CA CYS A 53 1.99 8.07 6.32
C CYS A 53 1.10 9.28 6.01
N ASP A 54 0.48 9.30 4.82
CA ASP A 54 -0.55 10.28 4.42
C ASP A 54 -1.90 9.96 5.10
N GLY A 55 -1.92 10.03 6.43
CA GLY A 55 -3.05 9.64 7.26
C GLY A 55 -2.68 9.47 8.73
N VAL A 56 -3.40 8.58 9.43
CA VAL A 56 -3.17 8.27 10.85
C VAL A 56 -2.61 6.86 10.98
N VAL A 57 -1.48 6.72 11.68
CA VAL A 57 -0.96 5.40 12.06
C VAL A 57 -1.87 4.80 13.14
N LYS A 58 -2.49 3.67 12.82
CA LYS A 58 -3.32 2.89 13.74
C LYS A 58 -2.58 1.63 14.15
N TYR A 59 -2.24 1.54 15.43
CA TYR A 59 -1.68 0.32 16.02
C TYR A 59 -2.75 -0.78 16.06
N ARG A 60 -2.34 -2.03 15.80
CA ARG A 60 -3.20 -3.23 15.83
C ARG A 60 -4.38 -3.19 14.87
N ALA A 61 -4.23 -2.56 13.71
CA ALA A 61 -5.29 -2.47 12.71
C ALA A 61 -5.04 -3.35 11.47
N SER A 62 -3.94 -4.13 11.44
CA SER A 62 -3.78 -5.21 10.46
C SER A 62 -4.61 -6.45 10.81
N VAL A 63 -4.51 -7.50 9.97
CA VAL A 63 -5.10 -8.81 10.24
C VAL A 63 -4.68 -9.30 11.62
N CYS A 64 -5.66 -9.71 12.42
CA CYS A 64 -5.48 -10.17 13.81
C CYS A 64 -4.83 -9.15 14.75
N GLY A 65 -4.78 -7.87 14.36
CA GLY A 65 -4.21 -6.79 15.16
C GLY A 65 -2.70 -6.92 15.39
N CYS A 66 -1.99 -7.62 14.51
CA CYS A 66 -0.57 -7.91 14.71
C CYS A 66 0.34 -6.71 14.40
N CYS A 67 -0.04 -5.86 13.46
CA CYS A 67 0.80 -4.80 12.93
C CYS A 67 0.09 -3.45 12.92
N PRO A 68 0.86 -2.35 13.01
CA PRO A 68 0.34 -1.03 12.70
C PRO A 68 0.00 -0.92 11.21
N VAL A 69 -0.94 -0.04 10.87
CA VAL A 69 -1.26 0.32 9.48
C VAL A 69 -1.45 1.83 9.37
N CYS A 70 -1.08 2.40 8.23
CA CYS A 70 -1.39 3.80 7.90
C CYS A 70 -2.80 3.87 7.31
N VAL A 71 -3.71 4.60 7.95
CA VAL A 71 -5.10 4.73 7.51
C VAL A 71 -5.34 6.15 7.04
N LYS A 72 -5.70 6.30 5.76
CA LYS A 72 -6.16 7.57 5.20
C LYS A 72 -7.63 7.78 5.55
N GLN A 73 -7.96 8.95 6.10
CA GLN A 73 -9.35 9.35 6.31
C GLN A 73 -9.92 9.87 4.99
N LEU A 74 -11.03 9.28 4.55
CA LEU A 74 -11.82 9.80 3.44
C LEU A 74 -12.85 10.76 4.05
N GLY A 75 -12.63 12.06 3.86
CA GLY A 75 -13.55 13.13 4.26
C GLY A 75 -14.68 13.31 3.26
#